data_AF-A0A930F0S6-F1
#
_entry.id   AF-A0A930F0S6-F1
#
_cell.length_a   1.000
_cell.length_b   1.000
_cell.length_c   1.000
_cell.angle_alpha   90.00
_cell.angle_beta   90.00
_cell.angle_gamma   90.00
#
_symmetry.space_group_name_H-M   'P 1'
#
loop_
_entity.id
_entity.type
_entity.pdbx_description
1 polymer ?
#
loop_
_entity_poly.entity_id
_entity_poly.type
_entity_poly.pdbx_seq_one_letter_code
_entity_poly.pdbx_strand_id
1 'polypeptide(L)'
;MNYLLTYALYVLILSVLMGVSTWKLFKKLGYSPLAAFVPFYNYFIVLKETKHPKWWVVLAYFPIVGTIMMTIFHLFLMKKFGRDSIGQKLLTIVFPFIYMAVVNYSSDVRVIKDYDEDDRKETVLGSLTYAVVFATLVHTFSFQPFGIPTGSMERTLLVGDFLFVNKLSYGYRLPMRPLALPFLQGTIWDTGEKGNPKDDPKSYVEAVKLPYWRLPGWDSVQKNDIVVFNYPDDSVHVSIDRKDSYVKRAVAVAGDVLEIKGGKLFINGKPE
;
A
#
# COMPACT_ATOMS: atom_id res chain seq x y z
N MET A 1 -17.57 -11.81 1.74
CA MET A 1 -16.31 -12.56 1.88
C MET A 1 -15.46 -11.87 2.94
N ASN A 2 -14.83 -12.61 3.85
CA ASN A 2 -13.95 -12.06 4.89
C ASN A 2 -12.68 -11.46 4.26
N TYR A 3 -12.22 -10.30 4.72
CA TYR A 3 -10.99 -9.65 4.25
C TYR A 3 -9.79 -10.59 4.21
N LEU A 4 -9.57 -11.30 5.32
CA LEU A 4 -8.43 -12.21 5.45
C LEU A 4 -8.47 -13.32 4.41
N LEU A 5 -9.66 -13.86 4.12
CA LEU A 5 -9.83 -14.93 3.14
C LEU A 5 -9.58 -14.43 1.70
N THR A 6 -10.16 -13.28 1.34
CA THR A 6 -9.93 -12.67 0.02
C THR A 6 -8.46 -12.32 -0.17
N TYR A 7 -7.80 -11.81 0.89
CA TYR A 7 -6.39 -11.48 0.85
C TYR A 7 -5.50 -12.73 0.76
N ALA A 8 -5.81 -13.80 1.49
CA ALA A 8 -5.10 -15.08 1.38
C ALA A 8 -5.21 -15.67 -0.04
N LEU A 9 -6.40 -15.60 -0.66
CA LEU A 9 -6.61 -16.02 -2.04
C LEU A 9 -5.76 -15.19 -3.01
N TYR A 10 -5.74 -13.87 -2.83
CA TYR A 10 -4.90 -12.97 -3.61
C TYR A 10 -3.41 -13.34 -3.49
N VAL A 11 -2.93 -13.57 -2.27
CA VAL A 11 -1.55 -14.02 -1.99
C VAL A 11 -1.25 -15.36 -2.66
N LEU A 12 -2.19 -16.30 -2.64
CA LEU A 12 -2.04 -17.60 -3.28
C LEU A 12 -1.94 -17.46 -4.81
N ILE A 13 -2.79 -16.63 -5.43
CA ILE A 13 -2.72 -16.35 -6.87
C ILE A 13 -1.36 -15.78 -7.25
N LEU A 14 -0.86 -14.78 -6.51
CA LEU A 14 0.47 -14.22 -6.75
C LEU A 14 1.59 -15.24 -6.56
N SER A 15 1.46 -16.13 -5.58
CA SER A 15 2.45 -17.18 -5.32
C SER A 15 2.46 -18.24 -6.42
N VAL A 16 1.31 -18.57 -6.99
CA VAL A 16 1.21 -19.43 -8.18
C VAL A 16 1.85 -18.76 -9.39
N LEU A 17 1.57 -17.48 -9.64
CA LEU A 17 2.20 -16.71 -10.72
C LEU A 17 3.72 -16.66 -10.57
N MET A 18 4.22 -16.41 -9.35
CA MET A 18 5.64 -16.45 -9.01
C MET A 18 6.24 -17.85 -9.26
N GLY A 19 5.55 -18.90 -8.84
CA GLY A 19 5.99 -20.28 -9.06
C GLY A 19 6.13 -20.61 -10.54
N VAL A 20 5.09 -20.33 -11.34
CA VAL A 20 5.10 -20.58 -12.80
C VAL A 20 6.20 -19.78 -13.50
N SER A 21 6.46 -18.55 -13.07
CA SER A 21 7.48 -17.69 -13.68
C SER A 21 8.91 -18.02 -13.22
N THR A 22 9.14 -18.76 -12.12
CA THR A 22 10.49 -18.93 -11.55
C THR A 22 10.89 -20.36 -11.14
N TRP A 23 10.03 -21.38 -11.28
CA TRP A 23 10.35 -22.73 -10.79
C TRP A 23 11.65 -23.35 -11.34
N LYS A 24 12.03 -23.08 -12.61
CA LYS A 24 13.30 -23.58 -13.17
C LYS A 24 14.49 -22.80 -12.63
N LEU A 25 14.30 -21.52 -12.34
CA LEU A 25 15.31 -20.69 -11.66
C LEU A 25 15.62 -21.26 -10.26
N PHE A 26 14.59 -21.63 -9.49
CA PHE A 26 14.77 -22.28 -8.18
C PHE A 26 15.51 -23.61 -8.31
N LYS A 27 15.21 -24.40 -9.35
CA LYS A 27 15.96 -25.63 -9.67
C LYS A 27 17.44 -25.36 -9.95
N LYS A 28 17.76 -24.27 -10.68
CA LYS A 28 19.15 -23.85 -10.95
C LYS A 28 19.89 -23.36 -9.70
N LEU A 29 19.16 -22.85 -8.70
CA LEU A 29 19.71 -22.50 -7.39
C LEU A 29 19.91 -23.73 -6.48
N GLY A 30 19.52 -24.93 -6.91
CA GLY A 30 19.64 -26.17 -6.12
C GLY A 30 18.47 -26.45 -5.18
N TYR A 31 17.35 -25.73 -5.30
CA TYR A 31 16.14 -25.94 -4.50
C TYR A 31 15.08 -26.75 -5.24
N SER A 32 14.13 -27.33 -4.49
CA SER A 32 12.96 -27.99 -5.08
C SER A 32 12.14 -27.00 -5.91
N PRO A 33 11.70 -27.34 -7.14
CA PRO A 33 10.82 -26.49 -7.94
C PRO A 33 9.54 -26.06 -7.23
N LEU A 34 9.00 -26.94 -6.38
CA LEU A 34 7.78 -26.66 -5.61
C LEU A 34 7.97 -25.51 -4.62
N ALA A 35 9.21 -25.26 -4.17
CA ALA A 35 9.50 -24.17 -3.26
C ALA A 35 9.16 -22.79 -3.83
N ALA A 36 9.15 -22.63 -5.16
CA ALA A 36 8.78 -21.37 -5.82
C ALA A 36 7.29 -21.03 -5.66
N PHE A 37 6.43 -22.04 -5.45
CA PHE A 37 4.98 -21.89 -5.32
C PHE A 37 4.52 -21.66 -3.88
N VAL A 38 5.36 -21.98 -2.90
CA VAL A 38 4.99 -21.88 -1.48
C VAL A 38 5.16 -20.43 -1.02
N PRO A 39 4.08 -19.72 -0.62
CA PRO A 39 4.17 -18.37 -0.09
C PRO A 39 5.08 -18.32 1.14
N PHE A 40 5.71 -17.18 1.37
CA PHE A 40 6.76 -16.93 2.36
C PHE A 40 8.06 -17.67 2.08
N TYR A 41 8.00 -18.98 1.85
CA TYR A 41 9.18 -19.80 1.63
C TYR A 41 9.92 -19.43 0.33
N ASN A 42 9.19 -19.12 -0.74
CA ASN A 42 9.77 -18.66 -1.99
C ASN A 42 10.66 -17.42 -1.78
N TYR A 43 10.14 -16.35 -1.18
CA TYR A 43 10.88 -15.12 -0.93
C TYR A 43 11.93 -15.26 0.18
N PHE A 44 11.72 -16.15 1.15
CA PHE A 44 12.75 -16.51 2.12
C PHE A 44 14.00 -17.08 1.44
N ILE A 45 13.83 -17.96 0.45
CA ILE A 45 14.96 -18.49 -0.34
C ILE A 45 15.63 -17.37 -1.13
N VAL A 46 14.85 -16.52 -1.81
CA VAL A 46 15.40 -15.37 -2.56
C VAL A 46 16.27 -14.50 -1.66
N LEU A 47 15.78 -14.12 -0.48
CA LEU A 47 16.51 -13.32 0.50
C LEU A 47 17.76 -14.03 1.03
N LYS A 48 17.69 -15.35 1.25
CA LYS A 48 18.84 -16.16 1.67
C LYS A 48 19.95 -16.16 0.61
N GLU A 49 19.60 -16.38 -0.66
CA GLU A 49 20.55 -16.46 -1.77
C GLU A 49 21.18 -15.11 -2.15
N THR A 50 20.50 -14.03 -1.79
CA THR A 50 20.92 -12.64 -2.02
C THR A 50 21.47 -11.99 -0.74
N LYS A 51 21.64 -12.76 0.34
CA LYS A 51 22.20 -12.34 1.63
C LYS A 51 21.46 -11.15 2.29
N HIS A 52 20.16 -10.99 2.05
CA HIS A 52 19.33 -9.96 2.70
C HIS A 52 18.65 -10.47 3.98
N PRO A 53 18.15 -9.57 4.86
CA PRO A 53 17.45 -9.97 6.08
C PRO A 53 16.21 -10.80 5.78
N LYS A 54 16.18 -12.04 6.27
CA LYS A 54 15.12 -13.01 5.98
C LYS A 54 13.74 -12.59 6.50
N TRP A 55 13.71 -11.78 7.56
CA TRP A 55 12.46 -11.28 8.16
C TRP A 55 11.68 -10.35 7.22
N TRP A 56 12.32 -9.78 6.20
CA TRP A 56 11.65 -8.95 5.18
C TRP A 56 10.56 -9.68 4.43
N VAL A 57 10.57 -11.02 4.45
CA VAL A 57 9.49 -11.86 3.90
C VAL A 57 8.11 -11.44 4.41
N VAL A 58 8.00 -11.01 5.67
CA VAL A 58 6.72 -10.59 6.27
C VAL A 58 6.18 -9.33 5.58
N LEU A 59 7.07 -8.41 5.19
CA LEU A 59 6.70 -7.16 4.53
C LEU A 59 6.12 -7.39 3.12
N ALA A 60 6.52 -8.47 2.43
CA ALA A 60 6.00 -8.82 1.10
C ALA A 60 4.51 -9.20 1.09
N TYR A 61 3.99 -9.65 2.23
CA TYR A 61 2.58 -10.04 2.39
C TYR A 61 1.77 -9.00 3.16
N PHE A 62 2.30 -7.79 3.22
CA PHE A 62 1.66 -6.67 3.86
C PHE A 62 0.95 -5.83 2.79
N PRO A 63 -0.33 -5.40 2.92
CA PRO A 63 -0.99 -4.62 1.86
C PRO A 63 -0.26 -3.32 1.50
N ILE A 64 -0.23 -2.95 0.20
CA ILE A 64 0.53 -1.82 -0.39
C ILE A 64 2.05 -1.97 -0.29
N VAL A 65 2.59 -2.19 0.91
CA VAL A 65 4.03 -2.38 1.14
C VAL A 65 4.53 -3.63 0.43
N GLY A 66 3.70 -4.68 0.42
CA GLY A 66 4.01 -5.97 -0.15
C GLY A 66 4.25 -5.93 -1.64
N THR A 67 3.53 -5.11 -2.40
CA THR A 67 3.75 -4.98 -3.85
C THR A 67 5.12 -4.37 -4.16
N ILE A 68 5.55 -3.39 -3.36
CA ILE A 68 6.89 -2.80 -3.43
C ILE A 68 7.93 -3.86 -3.06
N MET A 69 7.77 -4.54 -1.93
CA MET A 69 8.70 -5.55 -1.43
C MET A 69 8.85 -6.75 -2.38
N MET A 70 7.75 -7.25 -2.92
CA MET A 70 7.77 -8.31 -3.93
C MET A 70 8.56 -7.86 -5.17
N THR A 71 8.36 -6.63 -5.64
CA THR A 71 9.13 -6.07 -6.77
C THR A 71 10.62 -6.02 -6.47
N ILE A 72 11.00 -5.57 -5.27
CA ILE A 72 12.40 -5.56 -4.82
C ILE A 72 12.98 -6.98 -4.82
N PHE A 73 12.23 -7.95 -4.31
CA PHE A 73 12.69 -9.35 -4.28
C PHE A 73 12.84 -9.94 -5.68
N HIS A 74 11.96 -9.58 -6.62
CA HIS A 74 12.13 -9.95 -8.02
C HIS A 74 13.41 -9.34 -8.61
N LEU A 75 13.71 -8.07 -8.30
CA LEU A 75 14.96 -7.44 -8.74
C LEU A 75 16.19 -8.15 -8.15
N PHE A 76 16.16 -8.51 -6.87
CA PHE A 76 17.25 -9.27 -6.24
C PHE A 76 17.45 -10.65 -6.89
N LEU A 77 16.35 -11.36 -7.16
CA LEU A 77 16.39 -12.62 -7.87
C LEU A 77 16.98 -12.42 -9.27
N MET A 78 16.55 -11.38 -9.98
CA MET A 78 17.03 -11.14 -11.34
C MET A 78 18.51 -10.78 -11.40
N LYS A 79 18.97 -9.96 -10.45
CA LYS A 79 20.40 -9.67 -10.26
C LYS A 79 21.21 -10.94 -10.02
N LYS A 80 20.73 -11.88 -9.19
CA LYS A 80 21.38 -13.19 -8.95
C LYS A 80 21.57 -14.02 -10.23
N PHE A 81 20.68 -13.84 -11.21
CA PHE A 81 20.76 -14.49 -12.52
C PHE A 81 21.48 -13.65 -13.60
N GLY A 82 22.24 -12.63 -13.19
CA GLY A 82 23.02 -11.77 -14.08
C GLY A 82 22.18 -10.80 -14.91
N ARG A 83 20.93 -10.53 -14.51
CA ARG A 83 20.03 -9.60 -15.18
C ARG A 83 19.94 -8.29 -14.39
N ASP A 84 20.97 -7.45 -14.51
CA ASP A 84 21.10 -6.20 -13.72
C ASP A 84 21.07 -4.91 -14.56
N SER A 85 20.88 -4.99 -15.88
CA SER A 85 20.85 -3.79 -16.73
C SER A 85 19.60 -2.94 -16.48
N ILE A 86 19.68 -1.64 -16.76
CA ILE A 86 18.59 -0.68 -16.51
C ILE A 86 17.29 -1.12 -17.22
N GLY A 87 17.38 -1.53 -18.48
CA GLY A 87 16.20 -2.01 -19.23
C GLY A 87 15.59 -3.28 -18.61
N GLN A 88 16.41 -4.18 -18.09
CA GLN A 88 15.95 -5.41 -17.44
C GLN A 88 15.29 -5.13 -16.08
N LYS A 89 15.84 -4.17 -15.32
CA LYS A 89 15.23 -3.69 -14.07
C LYS A 89 13.86 -3.09 -14.34
N LEU A 90 13.73 -2.22 -15.34
CA LEU A 90 12.44 -1.63 -15.74
C LEU A 90 11.43 -2.69 -16.18
N LEU A 91 11.84 -3.67 -17.00
CA LEU A 91 10.97 -4.79 -17.38
C LEU A 91 10.52 -5.62 -16.19
N THR A 92 11.39 -5.82 -15.20
CA THR A 92 11.06 -6.53 -13.95
C THR A 92 10.06 -5.73 -13.11
N ILE A 93 10.13 -4.40 -13.11
CA ILE A 93 9.20 -3.54 -12.35
C ILE A 93 7.83 -3.50 -13.02
N VAL A 94 7.78 -3.25 -14.33
CA VAL A 94 6.52 -3.05 -15.06
C VAL A 94 5.81 -4.37 -15.36
N PHE A 95 6.58 -5.40 -15.73
CA PHE A 95 6.05 -6.71 -16.11
C PHE A 95 6.77 -7.85 -15.37
N PRO A 96 6.71 -7.90 -14.02
CA PRO A 96 7.50 -8.81 -13.20
C PRO A 96 7.35 -10.27 -13.62
N PHE A 97 6.10 -10.76 -13.69
CA PHE A 97 5.84 -12.17 -13.98
C PHE A 97 6.19 -12.56 -15.42
N ILE A 98 6.01 -11.66 -16.38
CA ILE A 98 6.31 -11.91 -17.80
C ILE A 98 7.83 -11.97 -17.99
N TYR A 99 8.55 -10.96 -17.50
CA TYR A 99 10.00 -10.88 -17.67
C TYR A 99 10.72 -12.02 -16.94
N MET A 100 10.31 -12.34 -15.71
CA MET A 100 10.83 -13.50 -14.98
C MET A 100 10.57 -14.81 -15.72
N ALA A 101 9.37 -14.98 -16.29
CA ALA A 101 9.05 -16.16 -17.10
C ALA A 101 9.96 -16.27 -18.33
N VAL A 102 10.18 -15.18 -19.07
CA VAL A 102 11.10 -15.14 -20.22
C VAL A 102 12.49 -15.62 -19.80
N VAL A 103 13.00 -15.13 -18.67
CA VAL A 103 14.34 -15.54 -18.18
C VAL A 103 14.33 -16.99 -17.71
N ASN A 104 13.28 -17.44 -17.00
CA ASN A 104 13.12 -18.81 -16.55
C ASN A 104 13.12 -19.85 -17.68
N TYR A 105 12.59 -19.51 -18.86
CA TYR A 105 12.59 -20.38 -20.05
C TYR A 105 13.76 -20.14 -21.01
N SER A 106 14.57 -19.10 -20.80
CA SER A 106 15.76 -18.83 -21.61
C SER A 106 16.88 -19.83 -21.35
N SER A 107 17.69 -20.10 -22.39
CA SER A 107 18.81 -21.03 -22.34
C SER A 107 20.05 -20.45 -21.64
N ASP A 108 20.34 -19.16 -21.81
CA ASP A 108 21.50 -18.48 -21.23
C ASP A 108 21.16 -17.81 -19.88
N VAL A 109 21.01 -18.64 -18.84
CA VAL A 109 20.85 -18.15 -17.47
C VAL A 109 22.05 -18.60 -16.65
N ARG A 110 22.90 -17.64 -16.33
CA ARG A 110 24.07 -17.83 -15.45
C ARG A 110 23.64 -17.56 -14.01
N VAL A 111 24.15 -18.35 -13.06
CA VAL A 111 23.95 -18.14 -11.63
C VAL A 111 25.20 -17.49 -11.07
N ILE A 112 25.07 -16.29 -10.52
CA ILE A 112 26.16 -15.62 -9.80
C ILE A 112 26.28 -16.29 -8.43
N LYS A 113 27.33 -17.09 -8.22
CA LYS A 113 27.54 -17.83 -6.97
C LYS A 113 27.84 -16.89 -5.81
N ASP A 114 28.81 -16.00 -6.02
CA ASP A 114 29.25 -15.05 -5.01
C ASP A 114 28.47 -13.74 -5.17
N TYR A 115 27.43 -13.59 -4.35
CA TYR A 115 26.76 -12.32 -4.19
C TYR A 115 27.62 -11.47 -3.25
N ASP A 116 28.29 -10.46 -3.79
CA ASP A 116 29.26 -9.67 -3.03
C ASP A 116 28.59 -8.90 -1.89
N GLU A 117 29.30 -8.74 -0.79
CA GLU A 117 28.83 -7.93 0.33
C GLU A 117 28.81 -6.44 -0.01
N ASP A 118 29.66 -6.00 -0.94
CA ASP A 118 29.66 -4.64 -1.46
C ASP A 118 28.41 -4.33 -2.31
N ASP A 119 27.77 -5.34 -2.89
CA ASP A 119 26.44 -5.21 -3.50
C ASP A 119 25.33 -4.97 -2.46
N ARG A 120 25.59 -5.24 -1.16
CA ARG A 120 24.71 -4.83 -0.06
C ARG A 120 24.98 -3.40 0.38
N LYS A 121 26.19 -2.87 0.19
CA LYS A 121 26.48 -1.48 0.54
C LYS A 121 25.63 -0.60 -0.36
N GLU A 122 24.80 0.19 0.32
CA GLU A 122 23.66 0.86 -0.27
C GLU A 122 24.07 1.71 -1.46
N THR A 123 23.81 1.22 -2.67
CA THR A 123 23.64 2.11 -3.81
C THR A 123 22.54 3.09 -3.41
N VAL A 124 22.62 4.36 -3.81
CA VAL A 124 21.59 5.40 -3.56
C VAL A 124 20.17 4.90 -3.82
N LEU A 125 19.99 3.97 -4.78
CA LEU A 125 18.73 3.33 -5.07
C LEU A 125 18.21 2.42 -3.94
N GLY A 126 19.08 1.67 -3.27
CA GLY A 126 18.74 0.78 -2.16
C GLY A 126 18.30 1.55 -0.92
N SER A 127 19.02 2.61 -0.57
CA SER A 127 18.66 3.48 0.57
C SER A 127 17.35 4.24 0.31
N LEU A 128 17.16 4.75 -0.91
CA LEU A 128 15.89 5.37 -1.33
C LEU A 128 14.73 4.38 -1.23
N THR A 129 14.94 3.14 -1.69
CA THR A 129 13.93 2.09 -1.62
C THR A 129 13.54 1.79 -0.17
N TYR A 130 14.52 1.67 0.73
CA TYR A 130 14.26 1.49 2.16
C TYR A 130 13.46 2.66 2.75
N ALA A 131 13.85 3.90 2.41
CA ALA A 131 13.15 5.10 2.84
C ALA A 131 11.68 5.12 2.36
N VAL A 132 11.43 4.77 1.10
CA VAL A 132 10.08 4.69 0.52
C VAL A 132 9.23 3.64 1.22
N VAL A 133 9.77 2.44 1.45
CA VAL A 133 9.07 1.35 2.16
C VAL A 133 8.75 1.76 3.59
N PHE A 134 9.73 2.32 4.30
CA PHE A 134 9.57 2.80 5.67
C PHE A 134 8.54 3.93 5.75
N ALA A 135 8.64 4.94 4.89
CA ALA A 135 7.68 6.03 4.81
C ALA A 135 6.26 5.52 4.50
N THR A 136 6.13 4.56 3.59
CA THR A 136 4.84 3.93 3.28
C THR A 136 4.27 3.21 4.50
N LEU A 137 5.07 2.44 5.24
CA LEU A 137 4.65 1.79 6.48
C LEU A 137 4.16 2.81 7.51
N VAL A 138 4.93 3.85 7.77
CA VAL A 138 4.59 4.89 8.76
C VAL A 138 3.31 5.63 8.37
N HIS A 139 3.18 6.08 7.12
CA HIS A 139 1.98 6.77 6.62
C HIS A 139 0.72 5.89 6.62
N THR A 140 0.94 4.60 6.38
CA THR A 140 -0.13 3.61 6.37
C THR A 140 -0.61 3.37 7.79
N PHE A 141 0.26 3.03 8.76
CA PHE A 141 -0.16 2.55 10.08
C PHE A 141 -0.17 3.59 11.20
N SER A 142 0.78 4.50 11.25
CA SER A 142 1.01 5.31 12.44
C SER A 142 0.25 6.64 12.38
N PHE A 143 0.75 7.57 11.59
CA PHE A 143 0.22 8.92 11.47
C PHE A 143 0.16 9.31 10.02
N GLN A 144 -0.89 10.03 9.63
CA GLN A 144 -0.95 10.64 8.30
C GLN A 144 -0.94 12.16 8.46
N PRO A 145 -0.02 12.87 7.78
CA PRO A 145 -0.09 14.31 7.68
C PRO A 145 -1.22 14.72 6.73
N PHE A 146 -2.00 15.72 7.12
CA PHE A 146 -3.01 16.37 6.28
C PHE A 146 -2.77 17.88 6.30
N GLY A 147 -2.73 18.51 5.12
CA GLY A 147 -2.80 19.97 5.02
C GLY A 147 -4.26 20.42 4.94
N ILE A 148 -4.60 21.56 5.53
CA ILE A 148 -5.94 22.16 5.46
C ILE A 148 -6.07 23.00 4.19
N PRO A 149 -6.88 22.58 3.19
CA PRO A 149 -7.01 23.32 1.95
C PRO A 149 -8.13 24.37 1.99
N THR A 150 -9.05 24.28 2.95
CA THR A 150 -10.26 25.12 2.99
C THR A 150 -10.50 25.73 4.36
N GLY A 151 -11.11 26.92 4.35
CA GLY A 151 -11.40 27.71 5.54
C GLY A 151 -12.59 27.26 6.37
N SER A 152 -13.16 26.07 6.11
CA SER A 152 -14.39 25.63 6.78
C SER A 152 -14.26 25.43 8.29
N MET A 153 -13.02 25.40 8.80
CA MET A 153 -12.66 25.28 10.21
C MET A 153 -11.87 26.51 10.70
N GLU A 154 -11.88 27.66 9.98
CA GLU A 154 -11.02 28.84 10.22
C GLU A 154 -10.97 29.36 11.65
N ARG A 155 -12.05 29.19 12.42
CA ARG A 155 -12.07 29.60 13.85
C ARG A 155 -11.20 28.70 14.75
N THR A 156 -10.70 27.58 14.24
CA THR A 156 -9.85 26.62 14.95
C THR A 156 -8.60 26.24 14.15
N LEU A 157 -8.73 26.06 12.84
CA LEU A 157 -7.69 25.62 11.92
C LEU A 157 -7.68 26.52 10.69
N LEU A 158 -6.53 27.12 10.41
CA LEU A 158 -6.34 28.02 9.29
C LEU A 158 -5.95 27.26 8.02
N VAL A 159 -6.21 27.88 6.87
CA VAL A 159 -5.75 27.35 5.58
C VAL A 159 -4.23 27.34 5.56
N GLY A 160 -3.64 26.19 5.23
CA GLY A 160 -2.19 25.97 5.28
C GLY A 160 -1.69 25.27 6.55
N ASP A 161 -2.54 25.09 7.57
CA ASP A 161 -2.17 24.30 8.75
C ASP A 161 -1.96 22.83 8.39
N PHE A 162 -1.01 22.18 9.08
CA PHE A 162 -0.72 20.75 8.96
C PHE A 162 -1.15 20.00 10.23
N LEU A 163 -1.92 18.93 10.04
CA LEU A 163 -2.40 18.06 11.10
C LEU A 163 -1.71 16.69 11.04
N PHE A 164 -1.29 16.19 12.20
CA PHE A 164 -0.93 14.78 12.36
C PHE A 164 -2.13 14.02 12.91
N VAL A 165 -2.71 13.15 12.08
CA VAL A 165 -3.87 12.34 12.48
C VAL A 165 -3.40 11.01 13.03
N ASN A 166 -3.75 10.72 14.28
CA ASN A 166 -3.54 9.43 14.92
C ASN A 166 -4.59 8.41 14.42
N LYS A 167 -4.15 7.46 13.59
CA LYS A 167 -5.01 6.39 13.08
C LYS A 167 -5.01 5.14 13.95
N LEU A 168 -4.00 4.98 14.80
CA LEU A 168 -3.86 3.79 15.65
C LEU A 168 -4.97 3.76 16.69
N SER A 169 -5.19 4.87 17.42
CA SER A 169 -6.20 4.95 18.49
C SER A 169 -7.61 4.53 18.04
N TYR A 170 -8.06 4.94 16.85
CA TYR A 170 -9.44 4.73 16.38
C TYR A 170 -9.64 3.47 15.52
N GLY A 171 -8.61 2.62 15.41
CA GLY A 171 -8.66 1.41 14.62
C GLY A 171 -8.31 1.65 13.16
N TYR A 172 -7.21 1.05 12.72
CA TYR A 172 -6.71 1.24 11.38
C TYR A 172 -7.57 0.50 10.34
N ARG A 173 -8.04 1.22 9.31
CA ARG A 173 -8.72 0.61 8.15
C ARG A 173 -7.68 0.00 7.23
N LEU A 174 -7.77 -1.31 6.99
CA LEU A 174 -6.87 -1.97 6.04
C LEU A 174 -7.12 -1.51 4.60
N PRO A 175 -6.07 -1.41 3.77
CA PRO A 175 -6.20 -1.05 2.36
C PRO A 175 -7.15 -1.99 1.62
N MET A 176 -8.06 -1.43 0.83
CA MET A 176 -8.98 -2.21 0.01
C MET A 176 -8.41 -2.48 -1.38
N ARG A 177 -7.51 -1.60 -1.84
CA ARG A 177 -6.75 -1.71 -3.10
C ARG A 177 -5.31 -2.12 -2.80
N PRO A 178 -4.96 -3.43 -2.86
CA PRO A 178 -3.60 -3.89 -2.54
C PRO A 178 -2.58 -3.49 -3.61
N LEU A 179 -3.02 -3.31 -4.86
CA LEU A 179 -2.20 -2.86 -5.98
C LEU A 179 -2.51 -1.39 -6.28
N ALA A 180 -1.66 -0.51 -5.74
CA ALA A 180 -1.75 0.93 -5.92
C ALA A 180 -0.36 1.56 -5.84
N LEU A 181 -0.20 2.72 -6.47
CA LEU A 181 0.98 3.54 -6.31
C LEU A 181 0.98 4.18 -4.90
N PRO A 182 2.07 4.06 -4.13
CA PRO A 182 2.15 4.69 -2.83
C PRO A 182 2.11 6.21 -2.97
N PHE A 183 1.61 6.90 -1.95
CA PHE A 183 1.52 8.36 -1.86
C PHE A 183 0.60 9.08 -2.85
N LEU A 184 -0.05 8.37 -3.78
CA LEU A 184 -1.07 8.94 -4.67
C LEU A 184 -2.47 8.59 -4.17
N GLN A 185 -3.33 9.60 -3.99
CA GLN A 185 -4.63 9.45 -3.32
C GLN A 185 -5.74 8.90 -4.22
N GLY A 186 -5.74 9.15 -5.54
CA GLY A 186 -6.83 8.72 -6.43
C GLY A 186 -6.45 8.55 -7.89
N THR A 187 -5.80 9.56 -8.47
CA THR A 187 -5.39 9.61 -9.88
C THR A 187 -3.87 9.70 -10.00
N ILE A 188 -3.32 9.27 -11.14
CA ILE A 188 -1.90 9.40 -11.49
C ILE A 188 -1.63 10.82 -11.98
N TRP A 189 -2.53 11.33 -12.81
CA TRP A 189 -2.47 12.65 -13.42
C TRP A 189 -3.90 13.14 -13.66
N ASP A 190 -4.13 14.43 -13.44
CA ASP A 190 -5.39 15.12 -13.75
C ASP A 190 -5.32 15.62 -15.20
N THR A 191 -6.17 15.06 -16.07
CA THR A 191 -6.18 15.44 -17.49
C THR A 191 -6.74 16.85 -17.74
N GLY A 192 -7.32 17.50 -16.72
CA GLY A 192 -7.81 18.87 -16.80
C GLY A 192 -9.13 19.02 -17.56
N GLU A 193 -9.78 17.91 -17.93
CA GLU A 193 -11.10 17.94 -18.54
C GLU A 193 -12.13 18.42 -17.51
N LYS A 194 -12.76 19.57 -17.80
CA LYS A 194 -13.73 20.19 -16.89
C LYS A 194 -14.91 19.25 -16.64
N GLY A 195 -14.99 18.76 -15.41
CA GLY A 195 -16.19 18.11 -14.86
C GLY A 195 -16.12 16.59 -14.70
N ASN A 196 -14.97 15.93 -14.94
CA ASN A 196 -14.91 14.49 -14.69
C ASN A 196 -13.54 13.89 -14.31
N PRO A 197 -13.05 14.11 -13.07
CA PRO A 197 -11.86 13.40 -12.57
C PRO A 197 -12.07 11.89 -12.37
N LYS A 198 -13.28 11.37 -12.63
CA LYS A 198 -13.63 9.95 -12.48
C LYS A 198 -12.99 9.07 -13.56
N ASP A 199 -12.78 9.64 -14.74
CA ASP A 199 -12.25 8.95 -15.92
C ASP A 199 -10.73 9.14 -16.08
N ASP A 200 -10.12 9.93 -15.20
CA ASP A 200 -8.67 10.09 -15.14
C ASP A 200 -7.97 8.75 -14.84
N PRO A 201 -6.71 8.57 -15.31
CA PRO A 201 -5.91 7.40 -14.99
C PRO A 201 -5.79 7.20 -13.48
N LYS A 202 -6.38 6.12 -12.96
CA LYS A 202 -6.42 5.81 -11.53
C LYS A 202 -5.05 5.35 -11.04
N SER A 203 -4.67 5.74 -9.81
CA SER A 203 -3.41 5.30 -9.19
C SER A 203 -3.44 3.87 -8.64
N TYR A 204 -4.55 3.15 -8.86
CA TYR A 204 -4.81 1.82 -8.32
C TYR A 204 -5.58 0.94 -9.31
N VAL A 205 -5.45 -0.38 -9.14
CA VAL A 205 -6.13 -1.35 -10.01
C VAL A 205 -7.53 -1.67 -9.51
N GLU A 206 -8.53 -1.50 -10.36
CA GLU A 206 -9.94 -1.71 -9.98
C GLU A 206 -10.36 -3.18 -9.94
N ALA A 207 -9.70 -4.03 -10.73
CA ALA A 207 -10.02 -5.45 -10.83
C ALA A 207 -9.83 -6.21 -9.50
N VAL A 208 -8.93 -5.74 -8.63
CA VAL A 208 -8.66 -6.35 -7.32
C VAL A 208 -9.24 -5.45 -6.23
N LYS A 209 -10.33 -5.91 -5.62
CA LYS A 209 -11.02 -5.22 -4.52
C LYS A 209 -11.11 -6.14 -3.30
N LEU A 210 -10.47 -5.74 -2.22
CA LEU A 210 -10.64 -6.38 -0.92
C LEU A 210 -11.90 -5.79 -0.24
N PRO A 211 -12.62 -6.60 0.57
CA PRO A 211 -13.76 -6.10 1.32
C PRO A 211 -13.32 -5.06 2.37
N TYR A 212 -14.25 -4.32 2.95
CA TYR A 212 -13.90 -3.38 4.02
C TYR A 212 -13.59 -4.14 5.31
N TRP A 213 -12.48 -3.81 5.95
CA TRP A 213 -12.19 -4.27 7.31
C TRP A 213 -11.32 -3.26 8.06
N ARG A 214 -11.55 -3.15 9.36
CA ARG A 214 -10.86 -2.22 10.27
C ARG A 214 -10.38 -3.01 11.47
N LEU A 215 -9.13 -2.77 11.87
CA LEU A 215 -8.57 -3.31 13.10
C LEU A 215 -9.29 -2.67 14.30
N PRO A 216 -9.46 -3.40 15.42
CA PRO A 216 -10.03 -2.81 16.63
C PRO A 216 -9.22 -1.58 17.03
N GLY A 217 -9.93 -0.51 17.37
CA GLY A 217 -9.37 0.68 18.00
C GLY A 217 -9.40 0.55 19.53
N TRP A 218 -8.59 1.36 20.20
CA TRP A 218 -8.51 1.46 21.65
C TRP A 218 -9.35 2.64 22.18
N ASP A 219 -9.61 3.64 21.31
CA ASP A 219 -10.40 4.82 21.62
C ASP A 219 -11.61 4.93 20.67
N SER A 220 -12.65 5.62 21.14
CA SER A 220 -13.81 6.02 20.35
C SER A 220 -13.84 7.54 20.20
N VAL A 221 -14.38 8.02 19.09
CA VAL A 221 -14.55 9.47 18.84
C VAL A 221 -15.36 10.09 19.98
N GLN A 222 -14.84 11.18 20.54
CA GLN A 222 -15.48 11.94 21.61
C GLN A 222 -16.06 13.24 21.07
N LYS A 223 -16.99 13.81 21.85
CA LYS A 223 -17.55 15.12 21.55
C LYS A 223 -16.44 16.16 21.55
N ASN A 224 -16.50 17.07 20.59
CA ASN A 224 -15.53 18.13 20.29
C ASN A 224 -14.19 17.69 19.67
N ASP A 225 -13.98 16.40 19.41
CA ASP A 225 -12.80 15.95 18.66
C ASP A 225 -12.77 16.54 17.26
N ILE A 226 -11.58 16.90 16.79
CA ILE A 226 -11.34 17.20 15.38
C ILE A 226 -11.07 15.86 14.68
N VAL A 227 -12.01 15.45 13.84
CA VAL A 227 -11.98 14.16 13.15
C VAL A 227 -11.68 14.34 11.67
N VAL A 228 -10.91 13.39 11.15
CA VAL A 228 -10.68 13.25 9.71
C VAL A 228 -11.41 12.00 9.21
N PHE A 229 -12.29 12.18 8.25
CA PHE A 229 -13.12 11.10 7.71
C PHE A 229 -13.24 11.22 6.19
N ASN A 230 -13.59 10.12 5.54
CA ASN A 230 -13.85 10.11 4.11
C ASN A 230 -15.24 10.69 3.81
N TYR A 231 -15.32 11.64 2.88
CA TYR A 231 -16.57 12.29 2.49
C TYR A 231 -17.60 11.25 2.01
N PRO A 232 -18.78 11.12 2.66
CA PRO A 232 -19.70 10.03 2.34
C PRO A 232 -20.23 10.08 0.90
N ASP A 233 -20.54 11.28 0.39
CA ASP A 233 -21.16 11.52 -0.91
C ASP A 233 -20.16 11.93 -2.00
N ASP A 234 -18.94 11.40 -1.90
CA ASP A 234 -17.91 11.59 -2.93
C ASP A 234 -18.35 10.90 -4.24
N SER A 235 -18.74 11.72 -5.22
CA SER A 235 -19.21 11.29 -6.54
C SER A 235 -18.07 11.04 -7.54
N VAL A 236 -16.85 11.44 -7.19
CA VAL A 236 -15.66 11.35 -8.05
C VAL A 236 -14.91 10.06 -7.73
N HIS A 237 -14.67 9.78 -6.44
CA HIS A 237 -13.89 8.63 -6.01
C HIS A 237 -14.78 7.46 -5.53
N VAL A 238 -14.92 6.44 -6.38
CA VAL A 238 -15.77 5.27 -6.11
C VAL A 238 -15.19 4.28 -5.08
N SER A 239 -13.88 4.33 -4.80
CA SER A 239 -13.24 3.45 -3.81
C SER A 239 -13.24 4.12 -2.43
N ILE A 240 -13.82 3.46 -1.42
CA ILE A 240 -13.96 3.99 -0.06
C ILE A 240 -12.62 4.44 0.55
N ASP A 241 -11.53 3.73 0.25
CA ASP A 241 -10.18 4.04 0.69
C ASP A 241 -9.47 5.15 -0.09
N ARG A 242 -10.13 5.69 -1.12
CA ARG A 242 -9.63 6.73 -2.04
C ARG A 242 -10.52 7.98 -2.09
N LYS A 243 -11.58 8.00 -1.28
CA LYS A 243 -12.46 9.16 -1.12
C LYS A 243 -11.72 10.34 -0.51
N ASP A 244 -12.20 11.54 -0.83
CA ASP A 244 -11.67 12.77 -0.27
C ASP A 244 -11.78 12.78 1.25
N SER A 245 -10.75 13.31 1.90
CA SER A 245 -10.68 13.42 3.35
C SER A 245 -11.19 14.78 3.78
N TYR A 246 -12.12 14.80 4.72
CA TYR A 246 -12.69 16.01 5.32
C TYR A 246 -12.27 16.11 6.77
N VAL A 247 -12.01 17.33 7.22
CA VAL A 247 -11.68 17.65 8.60
C VAL A 247 -12.85 18.44 9.20
N LYS A 248 -13.47 17.91 10.25
CA LYS A 248 -14.60 18.56 10.96
C LYS A 248 -14.53 18.31 12.46
N ARG A 249 -15.31 19.07 13.23
CA ARG A 249 -15.53 18.84 14.66
C ARG A 249 -16.69 17.86 14.88
N ALA A 250 -16.48 16.85 15.71
CA ALA A 250 -17.52 15.92 16.15
C ALA A 250 -18.40 16.60 17.21
N VAL A 251 -19.49 17.24 16.80
CA VAL A 251 -20.40 17.97 17.71
C VAL A 251 -21.37 17.07 18.47
N ALA A 252 -21.62 15.86 17.98
CA ALA A 252 -22.49 14.86 18.57
C ALA A 252 -21.93 13.46 18.31
N VAL A 253 -22.15 12.52 19.23
CA VAL A 253 -21.73 11.12 19.12
C VAL A 253 -22.94 10.18 19.18
N ALA A 254 -22.70 8.88 19.01
CA ALA A 254 -23.77 7.88 19.02
C ALA A 254 -24.55 7.94 20.35
N GLY A 255 -25.88 8.08 20.25
CA GLY A 255 -26.78 8.24 21.39
C GLY A 255 -27.23 9.69 21.65
N ASP A 256 -26.55 10.69 21.07
CA ASP A 256 -26.96 12.09 21.18
C ASP A 256 -28.11 12.44 20.22
N VAL A 257 -28.96 13.35 20.66
CA VAL A 257 -29.95 14.03 19.83
C VAL A 257 -29.41 15.41 19.46
N LEU A 258 -29.16 15.62 18.17
CA LEU A 258 -28.73 16.90 17.61
C LEU A 258 -29.91 17.65 17.03
N GLU A 259 -30.08 18.92 17.43
CA GLU A 259 -31.09 19.82 16.90
C GLU A 259 -30.47 21.17 16.52
N ILE A 260 -30.96 21.79 15.45
CA ILE A 260 -30.62 23.17 15.09
C ILE A 260 -31.89 24.00 15.14
N LYS A 261 -31.98 24.94 16.09
CA LYS A 261 -33.17 25.80 16.30
C LYS A 261 -32.76 27.26 16.11
N GLY A 262 -33.31 27.91 15.08
CA GLY A 262 -32.99 29.31 14.77
C GLY A 262 -31.49 29.57 14.54
N GLY A 263 -30.79 28.61 13.92
CA GLY A 263 -29.34 28.70 13.67
C GLY A 263 -28.44 28.41 14.89
N LYS A 264 -29.02 28.05 16.04
CA LYS A 264 -28.28 27.63 17.24
C LYS A 264 -28.28 26.11 17.37
N LEU A 265 -27.14 25.55 17.73
CA LEU A 265 -26.95 24.11 17.94
C LEU A 265 -27.42 23.70 19.33
N PHE A 266 -28.14 22.59 19.43
CA PHE A 266 -28.56 21.98 20.69
C PHE A 266 -28.23 20.49 20.67
N ILE A 267 -27.61 20.01 21.75
CA ILE A 267 -27.31 18.59 21.96
C ILE A 267 -28.06 18.11 23.20
N ASN A 268 -28.91 17.10 23.05
CA ASN A 268 -29.75 16.56 24.13
C ASN A 268 -30.57 17.67 24.85
N GLY A 269 -31.11 18.61 24.06
CA GLY A 269 -31.89 19.75 24.55
C GLY A 269 -31.09 20.90 25.17
N LYS A 270 -29.76 20.78 25.32
CA LYS A 270 -28.89 21.83 25.86
C LYS A 270 -28.23 22.63 24.73
N PRO A 271 -28.15 23.96 24.82
CA PRO A 271 -27.43 24.77 23.82
C PRO A 271 -25.92 24.49 23.87
N GLU A 272 -25.29 24.48 22.70
CA GLU A 272 -23.84 24.30 22.50
C GLU A 272 -23.15 25.63 22.14
#